data_AF-A0A0E3RQK9-F1
#
_entry.id   AF-A0A0E3RQK9-F1
#
_cell.length_a   1.000
_cell.length_b   1.000
_cell.length_c   1.000
_cell.angle_alpha   90.00
_cell.angle_beta   90.00
_cell.angle_gamma   90.00
#
_symmetry.space_group_name_H-M   'P 1'
#
loop_
_entity.id
_entity.type
_entity.pdbx_description
1 polymer ?
#
loop_
_entity_poly.entity_id
_entity_poly.type
_entity_poly.pdbx_seq_one_letter_code
_entity_poly.pdbx_strand_id
1 'polypeptide(L)'
;MECQDIIQDVLCRIKAMKGVEETYILNEEDKEKILELEKKAEGAVLMGMGIGDNQGIKEVLKRQLIIAFTTNMDYVWPEGPNVILMQYGEKVGEDVYDPEKLEECKKCRDMVVMGNFVIYRSAVPKPKDAKKEPITVVLPPQKCEDLECVEGLTGIVMASPSTPTDEYIRSVMGLRPATGMGTFIIGFDLCEAKSD
;
A
#
# COMPACT_ATOMS: atom_id res chain seq x y z
N MET A 1 -1.01 23.32 -19.52
CA MET A 1 -1.98 22.23 -19.28
C MET A 1 -2.83 22.69 -18.11
N GLU A 2 -4.15 22.77 -18.27
CA GLU A 2 -5.02 23.16 -17.15
C GLU A 2 -5.06 22.03 -16.12
N CYS A 3 -5.29 22.31 -14.82
CA CYS A 3 -5.31 21.27 -13.78
C CYS A 3 -6.28 20.13 -14.10
N GLN A 4 -7.39 20.41 -14.78
CA GLN A 4 -8.34 19.41 -15.21
C GLN A 4 -7.76 18.46 -16.25
N ASP A 5 -6.94 18.96 -17.18
CA ASP A 5 -6.28 18.14 -18.20
C ASP A 5 -5.29 17.16 -17.55
N ILE A 6 -4.54 17.62 -16.54
CA ILE A 6 -3.59 16.77 -15.81
C ILE A 6 -4.32 15.62 -15.10
N ILE A 7 -5.42 15.94 -14.41
CA ILE A 7 -6.22 14.94 -13.70
C ILE A 7 -6.79 13.90 -14.68
N GLN A 8 -7.26 14.33 -15.85
CA GLN A 8 -7.75 13.41 -16.88
C GLN A 8 -6.63 12.53 -17.44
N ASP A 9 -5.44 13.06 -17.71
CA ASP A 9 -4.29 12.25 -18.15
C ASP A 9 -3.93 11.18 -17.10
N VAL A 10 -3.88 11.56 -15.82
CA VAL A 10 -3.63 10.61 -14.73
C VAL A 10 -4.68 9.51 -14.67
N LEU A 11 -5.97 9.85 -14.76
CA LEU A 11 -7.05 8.87 -14.79
C LEU A 11 -6.92 7.91 -15.98
N CYS A 12 -6.61 8.44 -17.17
CA CYS A 12 -6.40 7.64 -18.37
C CYS A 12 -5.23 6.66 -18.20
N ARG A 13 -4.11 7.11 -17.62
CA ARG A 13 -2.95 6.27 -17.34
C ARG A 13 -3.25 5.18 -16.33
N ILE A 14 -3.92 5.52 -15.22
CA ILE A 14 -4.33 4.54 -14.21
C ILE A 14 -5.23 3.48 -14.85
N LYS A 15 -6.21 3.87 -15.66
CA LYS A 15 -7.10 2.92 -16.36
C LYS A 15 -6.40 2.07 -17.41
N ALA A 16 -5.27 2.53 -17.95
CA ALA A 16 -4.49 1.77 -18.91
C ALA A 16 -3.57 0.73 -18.23
N MET A 17 -3.35 0.82 -16.92
CA MET A 17 -2.57 -0.17 -16.17
C MET A 17 -3.27 -1.53 -16.24
N LYS A 18 -2.49 -2.57 -16.52
CA LYS A 18 -3.01 -3.93 -16.67
C LYS A 18 -3.73 -4.35 -15.38
N GLY A 19 -4.96 -4.85 -15.52
CA GLY A 19 -5.75 -5.38 -14.41
C GLY A 19 -6.45 -4.32 -13.55
N VAL A 20 -6.38 -3.03 -13.92
CA VAL A 20 -7.22 -1.99 -13.32
C VAL A 20 -8.62 -2.01 -13.95
N GLU A 21 -9.66 -1.87 -13.13
CA GLU A 21 -11.05 -1.92 -13.57
C GLU A 21 -11.74 -0.55 -13.47
N GLU A 22 -11.84 -0.01 -12.25
CA GLU A 22 -12.55 1.24 -11.98
C GLU A 22 -11.67 2.23 -11.23
N THR A 23 -11.96 3.53 -11.38
CA THR A 23 -11.24 4.61 -10.71
C THR A 23 -12.21 5.56 -10.02
N TYR A 24 -11.84 6.08 -8.85
CA TYR A 24 -12.65 6.99 -8.06
C TYR A 24 -11.77 8.08 -7.44
N ILE A 25 -12.12 9.35 -7.69
CA ILE A 25 -11.44 10.49 -7.04
C ILE A 25 -12.04 10.65 -5.65
N LEU A 26 -11.21 10.56 -4.62
CA LEU A 26 -11.62 10.69 -3.22
C LEU A 26 -11.87 12.16 -2.86
N ASN A 27 -12.97 12.41 -2.17
CA ASN A 27 -13.28 13.72 -1.59
C ASN A 27 -12.82 13.80 -0.11
N GLU A 28 -13.05 14.93 0.56
CA GLU A 28 -12.63 15.10 1.96
C GLU A 28 -13.39 14.18 2.94
N GLU A 29 -14.68 13.90 2.71
CA GLU A 29 -15.44 12.95 3.53
C GLU A 29 -14.86 11.53 3.42
N ASP A 30 -14.43 11.15 2.21
CA ASP A 30 -13.74 9.89 1.97
C ASP A 30 -12.41 9.85 2.74
N LYS A 31 -11.61 10.91 2.72
CA LYS A 31 -10.33 10.99 3.46
C LYS A 31 -10.54 10.81 4.96
N GLU A 32 -11.51 11.50 5.54
CA GLU A 32 -11.87 11.37 6.96
C GLU A 32 -12.30 9.93 7.28
N LYS A 33 -13.12 9.34 6.41
CA LYS A 33 -13.60 7.98 6.60
C LYS A 33 -12.49 6.94 6.53
N ILE A 34 -11.60 7.06 5.54
CA ILE A 34 -10.44 6.19 5.37
C ILE A 34 -9.52 6.28 6.60
N LEU A 35 -9.25 7.49 7.10
CA LEU A 35 -8.44 7.69 8.30
C LEU A 35 -9.04 6.97 9.52
N GLU A 36 -10.37 7.05 9.70
CA GLU A 36 -11.08 6.34 10.77
C GLU A 36 -10.95 4.82 10.63
N LEU A 37 -11.10 4.29 9.41
CA LEU A 37 -11.06 2.86 9.12
C LEU A 37 -9.65 2.28 9.29
N GLU A 38 -8.62 2.94 8.76
CA GLU A 38 -7.23 2.52 8.95
C GLU A 38 -6.85 2.50 10.43
N LYS A 39 -7.24 3.53 11.21
CA LYS A 39 -6.99 3.57 12.66
C LYS A 39 -7.64 2.40 13.40
N LYS A 40 -8.83 1.95 12.98
CA LYS A 40 -9.47 0.75 13.54
C LYS A 40 -8.73 -0.52 13.13
N ALA A 41 -8.21 -0.57 11.91
CA ALA A 41 -7.47 -1.71 11.38
C ALA A 41 -6.09 -1.90 12.05
N GLU A 42 -5.47 -0.83 12.57
CA GLU A 42 -4.16 -0.91 13.27
C GLU A 42 -4.14 -1.98 14.38
N GLY A 43 -5.23 -2.16 15.12
CA GLY A 43 -5.31 -3.17 16.20
C GLY A 43 -5.74 -4.57 15.75
N ALA A 44 -6.07 -4.77 14.47
CA ALA A 44 -6.67 -6.01 13.96
C ALA A 44 -5.68 -6.93 13.21
N VAL A 45 -4.43 -6.48 13.00
CA VAL A 45 -3.41 -7.27 12.30
C VAL A 45 -2.96 -8.47 13.13
N LEU A 46 -2.53 -9.55 12.45
CA LEU A 46 -2.09 -10.80 13.10
C LEU A 46 -3.07 -11.30 14.17
N MET A 47 -4.38 -11.24 13.91
CA MET A 47 -5.42 -11.62 14.87
C MET A 47 -5.34 -10.86 16.20
N GLY A 48 -4.87 -9.60 16.17
CA GLY A 48 -4.68 -8.75 17.34
C GLY A 48 -3.37 -8.97 18.10
N MET A 49 -2.46 -9.78 17.57
CA MET A 49 -1.15 -10.05 18.19
C MET A 49 -0.05 -9.06 17.77
N GLY A 50 -0.34 -8.17 16.81
CA GLY A 50 0.56 -7.15 16.32
C GLY A 50 -0.09 -5.77 16.26
N ILE A 51 0.68 -4.79 15.81
CA ILE A 51 0.22 -3.43 15.52
C ILE A 51 0.38 -3.18 14.03
N GLY A 52 -0.69 -2.78 13.35
CA GLY A 52 -0.65 -2.38 11.95
C GLY A 52 -0.16 -0.95 11.83
N ASP A 53 0.69 -0.70 10.86
CA ASP A 53 1.16 0.64 10.49
C ASP A 53 1.11 0.80 8.98
N ASN A 54 -0.02 1.27 8.47
CA ASN A 54 -0.18 1.54 7.04
C ASN A 54 0.44 2.89 6.66
N GLN A 55 1.77 2.91 6.59
CA GLN A 55 2.55 4.10 6.22
C GLN A 55 2.20 4.60 4.82
N GLY A 56 1.87 3.69 3.90
CA GLY A 56 1.39 4.04 2.57
C GLY A 56 0.16 4.92 2.62
N ILE A 57 -0.91 4.50 3.30
CA ILE A 57 -2.14 5.31 3.40
C ILE A 57 -1.88 6.61 4.17
N LYS A 58 -1.09 6.58 5.24
CA LYS A 58 -0.70 7.78 5.99
C LYS A 58 -0.01 8.82 5.09
N GLU A 59 0.79 8.38 4.12
CA GLU A 59 1.45 9.28 3.18
C GLU A 59 0.53 9.75 2.05
N VAL A 60 -0.30 8.86 1.50
CA VAL A 60 -1.30 9.17 0.47
C VAL A 60 -2.28 10.25 0.94
N LEU A 61 -2.76 10.15 2.18
CA LEU A 61 -3.73 11.11 2.74
C LEU A 61 -3.19 12.53 2.93
N LYS A 62 -1.86 12.74 2.84
CA LYS A 62 -1.24 14.07 2.88
C LYS A 62 -1.30 14.80 1.55
N ARG A 63 -1.68 14.10 0.46
CA ARG A 63 -1.63 14.61 -0.90
C ARG A 63 -2.87 15.42 -1.26
N GLN A 64 -2.69 16.36 -2.17
CA GLN A 64 -3.74 17.24 -2.66
C GLN A 64 -4.86 16.44 -3.35
N LEU A 65 -4.49 15.64 -4.35
CA LEU A 65 -5.40 14.80 -5.13
C LEU A 65 -5.15 13.35 -4.79
N ILE A 66 -6.25 12.62 -4.59
CA ILE A 66 -6.19 11.21 -4.23
C ILE A 66 -7.20 10.44 -5.09
N ILE A 67 -6.73 9.38 -5.73
CA ILE A 67 -7.49 8.53 -6.62
C ILE A 67 -7.38 7.10 -6.13
N ALA A 68 -8.51 6.49 -5.81
CA ALA A 68 -8.60 5.06 -5.62
C ALA A 68 -8.84 4.35 -6.96
N PHE A 69 -8.33 3.13 -7.09
CA PHE A 69 -8.65 2.27 -8.23
C PHE A 69 -8.74 0.81 -7.81
N THR A 70 -9.64 0.08 -8.45
CA THR A 70 -9.81 -1.36 -8.20
C THR A 70 -8.98 -2.18 -9.16
N THR A 71 -8.52 -3.33 -8.68
CA THR A 71 -7.69 -4.27 -9.43
C THR A 71 -8.33 -5.65 -9.49
N ASN A 72 -7.96 -6.43 -10.50
CA ASN A 72 -8.26 -7.85 -10.60
C ASN A 72 -6.96 -8.69 -10.61
N MET A 73 -7.08 -10.00 -10.85
CA MET A 73 -5.97 -10.95 -10.80
C MET A 73 -4.89 -10.72 -11.87
N ASP A 74 -5.16 -9.91 -12.90
CA ASP A 74 -4.18 -9.57 -13.94
C ASP A 74 -3.28 -8.38 -13.54
N TYR A 75 -3.58 -7.72 -12.42
CA TYR A 75 -2.81 -6.58 -11.93
C TYR A 75 -1.43 -7.01 -11.44
N VAL A 76 -0.41 -6.30 -11.92
CA VAL A 76 0.97 -6.50 -11.51
C VAL A 76 1.25 -5.58 -10.33
N TRP A 77 1.53 -6.17 -9.17
CA TRP A 77 1.84 -5.42 -7.96
C TRP A 77 3.17 -4.67 -8.11
N PRO A 78 3.32 -3.51 -7.46
CA PRO A 78 4.56 -2.73 -7.50
C PRO A 78 5.76 -3.54 -6.98
N GLU A 79 6.96 -3.18 -7.44
CA GLU A 79 8.19 -3.80 -6.96
C GLU A 79 8.47 -3.47 -5.49
N GLY A 80 9.04 -4.46 -4.78
CA GLY A 80 9.38 -4.35 -3.37
C GLY A 80 8.40 -5.05 -2.45
N PRO A 81 8.64 -5.01 -1.13
CA PRO A 81 7.75 -5.63 -0.15
C PRO A 81 6.47 -4.80 -0.01
N ASN A 82 5.33 -5.47 0.03
CA ASN A 82 4.04 -4.86 0.36
C ASN A 82 3.77 -4.92 1.86
N VAL A 83 4.46 -5.82 2.57
CA VAL A 83 4.36 -6.01 4.01
C VAL A 83 5.75 -6.22 4.60
N ILE A 84 6.10 -5.41 5.59
CA ILE A 84 7.34 -5.52 6.37
C ILE A 84 6.97 -5.81 7.82
N LEU A 85 7.64 -6.78 8.46
CA LEU A 85 7.57 -6.96 9.91
C LEU A 85 8.72 -6.22 10.57
N MET A 86 8.38 -5.34 11.50
CA MET A 86 9.32 -4.63 12.35
C MET A 86 9.15 -5.07 13.80
N GLN A 87 10.25 -5.14 14.53
CA GLN A 87 10.23 -5.36 15.98
C GLN A 87 11.43 -4.67 16.62
N TYR A 88 11.23 -3.84 17.65
CA TYR A 88 12.31 -3.05 18.28
C TYR A 88 13.10 -2.17 17.30
N GLY A 89 12.41 -1.64 16.29
CA GLY A 89 13.03 -0.83 15.23
C GLY A 89 13.82 -1.62 14.19
N GLU A 90 13.93 -2.95 14.32
CA GLU A 90 14.63 -3.81 13.38
C GLU A 90 13.65 -4.50 12.41
N LYS A 91 14.08 -4.67 11.16
CA LYS A 91 13.33 -5.44 10.16
C LYS A 91 13.51 -6.93 10.43
N VAL A 92 12.44 -7.61 10.84
CA VAL A 92 12.47 -9.04 11.19
C VAL A 92 11.86 -9.94 10.12
N GLY A 93 11.23 -9.37 9.10
CA GLY A 93 10.74 -10.10 7.94
C GLY A 93 10.03 -9.22 6.92
N GLU A 94 9.67 -9.81 5.79
CA GLU A 94 8.91 -9.17 4.72
C GLU A 94 8.26 -10.20 3.78
N ASP A 95 7.34 -9.75 2.93
CA ASP A 95 6.90 -10.55 1.79
C ASP A 95 7.84 -10.41 0.59
N VAL A 96 8.05 -11.52 -0.12
CA VAL A 96 8.90 -11.65 -1.29
C VAL A 96 8.10 -12.36 -2.38
N TYR A 97 7.88 -11.69 -3.52
CA TYR A 97 7.14 -12.27 -4.65
C TYR A 97 8.04 -12.79 -5.78
N ASP A 98 9.31 -12.36 -5.79
CA ASP A 98 10.32 -12.84 -6.73
C ASP A 98 10.62 -14.33 -6.44
N PRO A 99 10.29 -15.25 -7.37
CA PRO A 99 10.48 -16.67 -7.16
C PRO A 99 11.95 -17.07 -6.96
N GLU A 100 12.88 -16.39 -7.64
CA GLU A 100 14.31 -16.69 -7.53
C GLU A 100 14.82 -16.32 -6.14
N LYS A 101 14.48 -15.11 -5.66
CA LYS A 101 14.82 -14.68 -4.30
C LYS A 101 14.19 -15.59 -3.24
N LEU A 102 12.95 -16.02 -3.43
CA LEU A 102 12.28 -16.97 -2.53
C LEU A 102 13.04 -18.31 -2.44
N GLU A 103 13.51 -18.84 -3.57
CA GLU A 103 14.31 -20.07 -3.59
C GLU A 103 15.68 -19.90 -2.95
N GLU A 104 16.30 -18.72 -3.07
CA GLU A 104 17.52 -18.39 -2.33
C GLU A 104 17.28 -18.33 -0.82
N CYS A 105 16.19 -17.68 -0.39
CA CYS A 105 15.81 -17.62 1.02
C CYS A 105 15.58 -19.01 1.63
N LYS A 106 14.96 -19.94 0.89
CA LYS A 106 14.76 -21.33 1.35
C LYS A 106 16.06 -22.10 1.60
N LYS A 107 17.15 -21.74 0.91
CA LYS A 107 18.47 -22.36 1.07
C LYS A 107 19.25 -21.77 2.26
N CYS A 108 18.85 -20.60 2.75
CA CYS A 108 19.51 -19.92 3.85
C CYS A 108 19.03 -20.44 5.22
N ARG A 109 19.96 -20.91 6.06
CA ARG A 109 19.63 -21.41 7.41
C ARG A 109 19.09 -20.35 8.37
N ASP A 110 19.41 -19.08 8.11
CA ASP A 110 18.98 -17.94 8.93
C ASP A 110 17.60 -17.40 8.53
N MET A 111 16.98 -17.95 7.48
CA MET A 111 15.68 -17.49 6.99
C MET A 111 14.61 -18.56 7.24
N VAL A 112 13.38 -18.12 7.45
CA VAL A 112 12.19 -18.98 7.49
C VAL A 112 11.22 -18.49 6.44
N VAL A 113 10.85 -19.36 5.52
CA VAL A 113 9.91 -19.05 4.45
C VAL A 113 8.55 -19.66 4.78
N MET A 114 7.50 -18.83 4.80
CA MET A 114 6.10 -19.21 5.03
C MET A 114 5.23 -18.62 3.90
N GLY A 115 4.97 -19.42 2.87
CA GLY A 115 4.37 -18.89 1.63
C GLY A 115 5.32 -17.94 0.93
N ASN A 116 4.89 -16.70 0.71
CA ASN A 116 5.71 -15.60 0.21
C ASN A 116 6.39 -14.79 1.33
N PHE A 117 6.12 -15.10 2.60
CA PHE A 117 6.70 -14.37 3.72
C PHE A 117 8.06 -14.94 4.13
N VAL A 118 9.05 -14.07 4.35
CA VAL A 118 10.40 -14.43 4.79
C VAL A 118 10.69 -13.78 6.14
N ILE A 119 11.09 -14.58 7.13
CA ILE A 119 11.48 -14.13 8.48
C ILE A 119 12.99 -14.32 8.68
N TYR A 120 13.65 -13.29 9.19
CA TYR A 120 15.09 -13.25 9.45
C TYR A 120 15.39 -13.67 10.89
N ARG A 121 15.80 -14.93 11.11
CA ARG A 121 15.99 -15.51 12.45
C ARG A 121 17.00 -14.74 13.30
N SER A 122 18.08 -14.24 12.72
CA SER A 122 19.10 -13.45 13.41
C SER A 122 18.58 -12.08 13.87
N ALA A 123 17.64 -11.50 13.13
CA ALA A 123 17.01 -10.23 13.47
C ALA A 123 15.89 -10.39 14.50
N VAL A 124 15.27 -11.58 14.60
CA VAL A 124 14.26 -11.84 15.62
C VAL A 124 14.88 -11.73 17.02
N PRO A 125 14.42 -10.79 17.86
CA PRO A 125 14.93 -10.60 19.20
C PRO A 125 14.83 -11.88 20.03
N LYS A 126 15.94 -12.29 20.63
CA LYS A 126 15.95 -13.41 21.58
C LYS A 126 15.19 -12.98 22.84
N PRO A 127 14.32 -13.85 23.41
CA PRO A 127 13.63 -13.53 24.64
C PRO A 127 14.65 -13.29 25.75
N LYS A 128 14.83 -12.03 26.12
CA LYS A 128 15.47 -11.58 27.36
C LYS A 128 14.38 -10.84 28.12
N ASP A 129 14.26 -11.10 29.41
CA ASP A 129 13.14 -10.66 30.26
C ASP A 129 12.78 -9.17 30.11
N ALA A 130 11.48 -8.89 30.34
CA ALA A 130 10.70 -7.66 30.14
C ALA A 130 9.94 -7.58 28.80
N LYS A 131 8.66 -7.16 28.92
CA LYS A 131 7.59 -7.16 27.89
C LYS A 131 8.09 -7.15 26.44
N LYS A 132 7.72 -8.19 25.69
CA LYS A 132 7.96 -8.21 24.24
C LYS A 132 7.21 -7.05 23.59
N GLU A 133 7.93 -6.21 22.85
CA GLU A 133 7.30 -5.27 21.93
C GLU A 133 6.48 -6.08 20.92
N PRO A 134 5.21 -5.73 20.67
CA PRO A 134 4.42 -6.40 19.64
C PRO A 134 5.11 -6.24 18.28
N ILE A 135 4.90 -7.21 17.39
CA ILE A 135 5.36 -7.07 16.00
C ILE A 135 4.55 -5.96 15.34
N THR A 136 5.23 -5.03 14.69
CA THR A 136 4.60 -4.02 13.84
C THR A 136 4.53 -4.54 12.41
N VAL A 137 3.33 -4.64 11.86
CA VAL A 137 3.07 -4.97 10.46
C VAL A 137 3.01 -3.65 9.69
N VAL A 138 4.10 -3.32 9.01
CA VAL A 138 4.22 -2.09 8.22
C VAL A 138 3.77 -2.36 6.78
N LEU A 139 2.86 -1.54 6.27
CA LEU A 139 2.55 -1.47 4.85
C LEU A 139 3.21 -0.20 4.29
N PRO A 140 4.35 -0.31 3.60
CA PRO A 140 5.12 0.85 3.17
C PRO A 140 4.43 1.57 1.99
N PRO A 141 4.71 2.87 1.80
CA PRO A 141 4.36 3.57 0.57
C PRO A 141 5.06 2.91 -0.62
N GLN A 142 4.31 2.76 -1.72
CA GLN A 142 4.76 2.20 -2.98
C GLN A 142 4.95 3.30 -4.01
N LYS A 143 5.84 3.06 -4.96
CA LYS A 143 5.97 3.91 -6.16
C LYS A 143 4.92 3.54 -7.20
N CYS A 144 4.63 4.46 -8.11
CA CYS A 144 3.78 4.23 -9.26
C CYS A 144 4.53 4.69 -10.51
N GLU A 145 5.28 3.77 -11.12
CA GLU A 145 6.17 4.07 -12.25
C GLU A 145 5.40 4.62 -13.46
N ASP A 146 4.17 4.15 -13.69
CA ASP A 146 3.27 4.62 -14.76
C ASP A 146 2.95 6.12 -14.69
N LEU A 147 3.09 6.74 -13.51
CA LEU A 147 2.80 8.16 -13.29
C LEU A 147 4.06 9.01 -13.08
N GLU A 148 5.24 8.41 -12.86
CA GLU A 148 6.49 9.18 -12.66
C GLU A 148 6.86 10.04 -13.88
N CYS A 149 6.41 9.65 -15.08
CA CYS A 149 6.66 10.38 -16.33
C CYS A 149 5.66 11.51 -16.61
N VAL A 150 4.65 11.74 -15.75
CA VAL A 150 3.63 12.77 -15.98
C VAL A 150 4.15 14.14 -15.54
N GLU A 151 4.34 15.03 -16.50
CA GLU A 151 4.74 16.40 -16.23
C GLU A 151 3.69 17.14 -15.38
N GLY A 152 4.16 17.89 -14.39
CA GLY A 152 3.28 18.66 -13.49
C GLY A 152 2.81 17.90 -12.25
N LEU A 153 3.25 16.65 -12.05
CA LEU A 153 3.01 15.91 -10.80
C LEU A 153 4.23 15.88 -9.90
N THR A 154 3.99 15.95 -8.59
CA THR A 154 4.99 15.70 -7.56
C THR A 154 4.38 14.90 -6.42
N GLY A 155 5.23 14.33 -5.56
CA GLY A 155 4.76 13.63 -4.37
C GLY A 155 3.93 12.38 -4.68
N ILE A 156 4.11 11.76 -5.84
CA ILE A 156 3.36 10.57 -6.23
C ILE A 156 3.66 9.44 -5.24
N VAL A 157 2.60 8.90 -4.64
CA VAL A 157 2.68 7.78 -3.71
C VAL A 157 1.48 6.87 -3.92
N MET A 158 1.71 5.57 -3.88
CA MET A 158 0.67 4.55 -3.97
C MET A 158 0.63 3.72 -2.69
N ALA A 159 -0.55 3.22 -2.31
CA ALA A 159 -0.72 2.38 -1.14
C ALA A 159 -1.82 1.35 -1.32
N SER A 160 -1.63 0.18 -0.73
CA SER A 160 -2.71 -0.78 -0.51
C SER A 160 -3.45 -0.39 0.78
N PRO A 161 -4.77 -0.19 0.74
CA PRO A 161 -5.57 0.07 1.93
C PRO A 161 -5.74 -1.21 2.78
N SER A 162 -6.23 -1.02 4.01
CA SER A 162 -6.74 -2.13 4.83
C SER A 162 -8.05 -2.70 4.27
N THR A 163 -8.43 -3.91 4.67
CA THR A 163 -9.69 -4.55 4.22
C THR A 163 -10.94 -3.68 4.48
N PRO A 164 -11.13 -3.05 5.67
CA PRO A 164 -12.29 -2.18 5.88
C PRO A 164 -12.32 -0.97 4.93
N THR A 165 -11.15 -0.44 4.56
CA THR A 165 -11.04 0.66 3.60
C THR A 165 -11.30 0.20 2.17
N ASP A 166 -10.80 -0.97 1.75
CA ASP A 166 -11.14 -1.58 0.45
C ASP A 166 -12.67 -1.77 0.32
N GLU A 167 -13.31 -2.34 1.34
CA GLU A 167 -14.77 -2.53 1.38
C GLU A 167 -15.53 -1.20 1.28
N TYR A 168 -15.06 -0.17 1.99
CA TYR A 168 -15.63 1.17 1.91
C TYR A 168 -15.55 1.76 0.49
N ILE A 169 -14.36 1.79 -0.10
CA ILE A 169 -14.13 2.36 -1.44
C ILE A 169 -14.99 1.62 -2.47
N ARG A 170 -14.99 0.28 -2.43
CA ARG A 170 -15.82 -0.54 -3.32
C ARG A 170 -17.31 -0.22 -3.15
N SER A 171 -17.77 -0.06 -1.92
CA SER A 171 -19.16 0.33 -1.62
C SER A 171 -19.50 1.70 -2.22
N VAL A 172 -18.62 2.69 -2.09
CA VAL A 172 -18.80 4.03 -2.70
C VAL A 172 -18.88 3.93 -4.22
N MET A 173 -18.11 3.03 -4.83
CA MET A 173 -18.13 2.77 -6.28
C MET A 173 -19.30 1.87 -6.73
N GLY A 174 -20.17 1.43 -5.81
CA GLY A 174 -21.28 0.53 -6.13
C GLY A 174 -20.86 -0.91 -6.49
N LEU A 175 -19.64 -1.29 -6.13
CA LEU A 175 -19.04 -2.59 -6.43
C LEU A 175 -19.30 -3.58 -5.30
N ARG A 176 -19.54 -4.85 -5.67
CA ARG A 176 -19.65 -5.94 -4.70
C ARG A 176 -18.29 -6.55 -4.39
N PRO A 177 -18.07 -7.07 -3.17
CA PRO A 177 -16.89 -7.86 -2.87
C PRO A 177 -16.80 -9.06 -3.83
N ALA A 178 -15.62 -9.29 -4.39
CA ALA A 178 -15.35 -10.43 -5.25
C ALA A 178 -13.94 -10.96 -4.97
N THR A 179 -13.80 -12.28 -5.00
CA THR A 179 -12.52 -12.95 -4.78
C THR A 179 -11.52 -12.57 -5.87
N GLY A 180 -10.28 -12.27 -5.46
CA GLY A 180 -9.21 -11.95 -6.40
C GLY A 180 -9.25 -10.51 -6.93
N MET A 181 -10.09 -9.66 -6.34
CA MET A 181 -10.04 -8.23 -6.59
C MET A 181 -9.44 -7.48 -5.41
N GLY A 182 -8.78 -6.37 -5.69
CA GLY A 182 -8.18 -5.49 -4.68
C GLY A 182 -8.49 -4.02 -4.96
N THR A 183 -7.95 -3.15 -4.12
CA THR A 183 -7.99 -1.69 -4.31
C THR A 183 -6.60 -1.14 -4.00
N PHE A 184 -6.19 -0.13 -4.73
CA PHE A 184 -5.04 0.71 -4.41
C PHE A 184 -5.48 2.16 -4.36
N ILE A 185 -4.74 2.98 -3.64
CA ILE A 185 -4.94 4.42 -3.56
C ILE A 185 -3.66 5.11 -3.98
N ILE A 186 -3.75 6.04 -4.92
CA ILE A 186 -2.67 6.91 -5.36
C ILE A 186 -2.96 8.33 -4.88
N GLY A 187 -1.96 8.98 -4.30
CA GLY A 187 -1.96 10.40 -3.98
C GLY A 187 -0.85 11.14 -4.71
N PHE A 188 -1.12 12.38 -5.13
CA PHE A 188 -0.14 13.27 -5.74
C PHE A 188 -0.50 14.75 -5.55
N ASP A 189 0.48 15.61 -5.75
CA ASP A 189 0.39 17.05 -5.67
C ASP A 189 0.62 17.66 -7.07
N LEU A 190 -0.19 18.67 -7.44
CA LEU A 190 0.02 19.40 -8.69
C LEU A 190 1.15 20.42 -8.51
N CYS A 191 2.09 20.48 -9.44
CA CYS A 191 3.06 21.57 -9.48
C CYS A 191 2.30 22.89 -9.68
N GLU A 192 2.51 23.87 -8.81
CA GLU A 192 2.05 25.22 -9.10
C GLU A 192 2.66 25.67 -10.43
N ALA A 193 1.84 26.21 -11.32
CA ALA A 193 2.35 26.88 -12.50
C ALA A 193 3.30 27.97 -12.01
N LYS A 194 4.56 27.93 -12.46
CA LYS A 194 5.45 29.08 -12.28
C LYS A 194 4.77 30.23 -13.01
N SER A 195 4.23 31.17 -12.24
CA SER A 195 3.84 32.48 -12.74
C SER A 195 5.13 33.16 -13.19
N ASP A 196 5.38 33.18 -14.50
CA ASP A 196 6.40 34.03 -15.11
C ASP A 196 6.04 35.51 -14.99
#